data_AF-A0A955RIE2-F1
#
_entry.id   AF-A0A955RIE2-F1
#
_cell.length_a   1.000
_cell.length_b   1.000
_cell.length_c   1.000
_cell.angle_alpha   90.00
_cell.angle_beta   90.00
_cell.angle_gamma   90.00
#
_symmetry.space_group_name_H-M   'P 1'
#
loop_
_entity.id
_entity.type
_entity.pdbx_description
1 polymer ?
#
loop_
_entity_poly.entity_id
_entity_poly.type
_entity_poly.pdbx_seq_one_letter_code
_entity_poly.pdbx_strand_id
1 'polypeptide(L)' 'HCSAEKGHINLDLVEKEVGDLNNKKFFICGPMKMIESFKTDLKKKGIKNRNIMIEDFNFK' A
#
# COMPACT_ATOMS: atom_id res chain seq x y z
N HIS A 1 -16.32 8.81 -14.86
CA HIS A 1 -15.05 8.07 -14.70
C HIS A 1 -14.16 8.89 -13.78
N CYS A 2 -13.92 8.44 -12.53
CA CYS A 2 -12.88 8.95 -11.63
C CYS A 2 -12.69 7.98 -10.43
N SER A 3 -11.81 6.98 -10.57
CA SER A 3 -11.36 6.08 -9.47
C SER A 3 -10.00 6.55 -8.97
N ALA A 4 -9.92 7.84 -8.64
CA ALA A 4 -8.94 8.66 -9.32
C ALA A 4 -7.47 8.27 -9.05
N GLU A 5 -6.67 8.09 -10.09
CA GLU A 5 -6.89 8.78 -11.37
C GLU A 5 -7.07 7.88 -12.61
N LYS A 6 -7.05 6.53 -12.47
CA LYS A 6 -7.82 5.51 -13.25
C LYS A 6 -7.19 4.12 -13.09
N GLY A 7 -7.80 3.27 -12.25
CA GLY A 7 -7.40 1.88 -12.02
C GLY A 7 -7.38 1.54 -10.52
N HIS A 8 -6.86 0.36 -10.17
CA HIS A 8 -6.55 0.05 -8.76
C HIS A 8 -5.22 0.69 -8.37
N ILE A 9 -5.13 1.18 -7.14
CA ILE A 9 -3.88 1.66 -6.56
C ILE A 9 -2.81 0.56 -6.62
N ASN A 10 -1.59 0.91 -7.00
CA ASN A 10 -0.43 0.02 -7.04
C ASN A 10 0.84 0.77 -6.60
N LEU A 11 1.93 0.06 -6.33
CA LEU A 11 3.15 0.67 -5.81
C LEU A 11 3.90 1.53 -6.83
N ASP A 12 3.71 1.31 -8.12
CA ASP A 12 4.38 2.10 -9.15
C ASP A 12 3.77 3.49 -9.23
N LEU A 13 2.44 3.60 -9.08
CA LEU A 13 1.75 4.87 -8.91
C LEU A 13 2.21 5.57 -7.63
N VAL A 14 2.30 4.84 -6.51
CA VAL A 14 2.76 5.43 -5.24
C VAL A 14 4.18 5.97 -5.36
N GLU A 15 5.13 5.18 -5.88
CA GLU A 15 6.53 5.60 -6.04
C GLU A 15 6.69 6.77 -7.01
N LYS A 16 5.88 6.83 -8.08
CA LYS A 16 5.85 7.98 -8.97
C LYS A 16 5.45 9.27 -8.25
N GLU A 17 4.46 9.21 -7.36
CA GLU A 17 3.95 10.39 -6.66
C GLU A 17 4.76 10.76 -5.42
N VAL A 18 5.34 9.80 -4.69
CA VAL A 18 6.04 10.05 -3.40
C VAL A 18 7.57 9.88 -3.46
N GLY A 19 8.11 9.43 -4.60
CA GLY A 19 9.52 9.09 -4.77
C GLY A 19 9.93 7.79 -4.08
N ASP A 20 11.23 7.65 -3.81
CA ASP A 20 11.83 6.46 -3.18
C ASP A 20 11.06 6.02 -1.93
N LEU A 21 10.64 4.76 -1.93
CA LEU A 21 9.83 4.15 -0.88
C LEU A 21 10.64 3.78 0.38
N ASN A 22 11.97 3.76 0.29
CA ASN A 22 12.84 3.42 1.40
C ASN A 22 12.69 4.41 2.56
N ASN A 23 12.81 3.90 3.80
CA ASN A 23 12.68 4.67 5.04
C ASN A 23 11.34 5.39 5.27
N LYS A 24 10.32 5.17 4.42
CA LYS A 24 8.96 5.64 4.67
C LYS A 24 8.17 4.65 5.54
N LYS A 25 7.13 5.18 6.20
CA LYS A 25 6.12 4.38 6.91
C LYS A 25 4.85 4.32 6.07
N PHE A 26 4.28 3.13 5.96
CA PHE A 26 3.07 2.86 5.20
C PHE A 26 1.95 2.57 6.18
N PHE A 27 0.86 3.32 6.09
CA PHE A 27 -0.37 3.10 6.84
C PHE A 27 -1.44 2.72 5.82
N ILE A 28 -1.97 1.51 5.92
CA ILE A 28 -2.85 0.94 4.90
C ILE A 28 -4.15 0.50 5.58
N CYS A 29 -5.27 1.02 5.07
CA CYS A 29 -6.62 0.56 5.39
C CYS A 29 -7.36 0.25 4.09
N GLY A 30 -8.35 -0.65 4.15
CA GLY A 30 -9.16 -1.00 3.00
C GLY A 30 -9.52 -2.49 2.94
N PRO A 31 -9.99 -2.98 1.78
CA PRO A 31 -10.34 -4.39 1.61
C PRO A 31 -9.14 -5.30 1.83
N MET A 32 -9.36 -6.45 2.49
CA MET A 32 -8.28 -7.39 2.85
C MET A 32 -7.41 -7.79 1.65
N LYS A 33 -8.02 -8.07 0.49
CA LYS A 33 -7.29 -8.41 -0.74
C LYS A 33 -6.36 -7.28 -1.23
N MET A 34 -6.77 -6.01 -1.06
CA MET A 34 -5.93 -4.87 -1.41
C MET A 34 -4.74 -4.77 -0.45
N ILE A 35 -5.00 -4.87 0.85
CA ILE A 35 -3.97 -4.82 1.90
C ILE A 35 -2.92 -5.91 1.68
N GLU A 36 -3.36 -7.16 1.44
CA GLU A 36 -2.48 -8.31 1.21
C GLU A 36 -1.60 -8.12 -0.05
N SER A 37 -2.20 -7.64 -1.14
CA SER A 37 -1.47 -7.30 -2.36
C SER A 37 -0.39 -6.25 -2.09
N PHE A 38 -0.78 -5.13 -1.46
CA PHE A 38 0.14 -4.03 -1.15
C PHE A 38 1.29 -4.46 -0.23
N LYS A 39 0.99 -5.23 0.81
CA LYS A 39 1.98 -5.76 1.75
C LYS A 39 2.98 -6.66 1.03
N THR A 40 2.51 -7.48 0.12
CA THR A 40 3.36 -8.39 -0.66
C THR A 40 4.31 -7.60 -1.55
N ASP A 41 3.81 -6.58 -2.24
CA ASP A 41 4.63 -5.81 -3.15
C ASP A 41 5.64 -4.90 -2.41
N LEU A 42 5.26 -4.36 -1.24
CA LEU A 42 6.17 -3.57 -0.40
C LEU A 42 7.35 -4.43 0.09
N LYS A 43 7.06 -5.68 0.48
CA LYS A 43 8.09 -6.65 0.88
C LYS A 43 9.03 -7.00 -0.27
N LYS A 44 8.51 -7.19 -1.49
CA LYS A 44 9.35 -7.44 -2.68
C LYS A 44 10.29 -6.27 -2.96
N LYS A 45 9.88 -5.03 -2.69
CA LYS A 45 10.74 -3.83 -2.75
C LYS A 45 11.68 -3.68 -1.53
N GLY A 46 11.75 -4.66 -0.63
CA GLY A 46 12.67 -4.65 0.51
C GLY A 46 12.18 -3.87 1.73
N ILE A 47 10.94 -3.38 1.73
CA ILE A 47 10.36 -2.65 2.86
C ILE A 47 10.12 -3.61 4.01
N LYS A 48 10.67 -3.27 5.18
CA LYS A 48 10.59 -4.10 6.39
C LYS A 48 9.19 -4.03 6.99
N ASN A 49 8.70 -5.16 7.52
CA ASN A 49 7.38 -5.25 8.16
C ASN A 49 7.11 -4.17 9.21
N ARG A 50 8.13 -3.76 9.98
CA ARG A 50 8.02 -2.70 10.99
C ARG A 50 7.62 -1.32 10.43
N ASN A 51 7.76 -1.13 9.12
CA ASN A 51 7.41 0.10 8.42
C ASN A 51 6.02 -0.01 7.75
N ILE A 52 5.30 -1.12 7.92
CA ILE A 52 3.99 -1.37 7.31
C ILE A 52 2.96 -1.57 8.43
N MET A 53 2.14 -0.56 8.65
CA MET A 53 1.03 -0.54 9.59
C MET A 53 -0.27 -0.80 8.82
N ILE A 54 -1.05 -1.76 9.31
CA ILE A 54 -2.29 -2.19 8.67
C ILE A 54 -3.41 -2.04 9.68
N GLU A 55 -4.48 -1.37 9.27
CA GLU A 55 -5.73 -1.31 10.01
C GLU A 55 -6.77 -2.18 9.29
N ASP A 56 -7.17 -3.27 9.94
CA ASP A 56 -8.27 -4.11 9.48
C ASP A 56 -9.56 -3.64 10.18
N PHE A 57 -10.46 -3.03 9.41
CA PHE A 57 -11.77 -2.56 9.88
C PHE A 57 -12.88 -3.61 9.72
N ASN A 58 -12.57 -4.91 9.78
CA ASN A 58 -13.59 -5.94 10.01
C ASN A 58 -14.16 -5.80 11.43
N PHE A 59 -15.05 -4.82 11.60
CA PHE A 59 -15.97 -4.77 12.73
C PHE A 59 -16.88 -6.01 12.62
N LYS A 60 -16.65 -6.99 13.51
CA LYS A 60 -17.63 -8.02 13.85
C LYS A 60 -18.34 -7.64 15.14
#